data_AF-A0ABD3KEC7-F1
#
_entry.id   AF-A0ABD3KEC7-F1
#
_cell.length_a   1.000
_cell.length_b   1.000
_cell.length_c   1.000
_cell.angle_alpha   90.00
_cell.angle_beta   90.00
_cell.angle_gamma   90.00
#
_symmetry.space_group_name_H-M   'P 1'
#
loop_
_entity.id
_entity.type
_entity.pdbx_description
1 polymer ?
#
loop_
_entity_poly.entity_id
_entity_poly.type
_entity_poly.pdbx_seq_one_letter_code
_entity_poly.pdbx_strand_id
1 'polypeptide(L)'
;MRNISHNFFFIFVLLFTLQHAFESKTILKEDRPCKRFVLFLHDKLFNGADAANATSAAVTKKIDRFGDFFFGKMVVLNDPVTRGRVLYLGLEDFLQCVVGFSLVFNSTEHRGTLNIMGADIIADKVRFFSVVGGTGDFFMTRGIVVVELDSFEGLDYFHLKMDIKLYECY
;
A
#
# COMPACT_ATOMS: atom_id res chain seq x y z
N MET A 1 67.24 11.82 -3.15
CA MET A 1 66.04 12.43 -3.77
C MET A 1 65.02 11.42 -4.31
N ARG A 2 65.43 10.27 -4.86
CA ARG A 2 64.51 9.27 -5.48
C ARG A 2 63.53 8.60 -4.49
N ASN A 3 63.94 8.42 -3.23
CA ASN A 3 63.14 7.76 -2.18
C ASN A 3 61.96 8.62 -1.65
N ILE A 4 62.08 9.95 -1.74
CA ILE A 4 61.05 10.88 -1.24
C ILE A 4 59.84 10.89 -2.19
N SER A 5 60.06 10.78 -3.51
CA SER A 5 58.97 10.75 -4.49
C SER A 5 58.11 9.49 -4.43
N HIS A 6 58.71 8.34 -4.09
CA HIS A 6 57.97 7.09 -3.92
C HIS A 6 57.07 7.12 -2.67
N ASN A 7 57.54 7.70 -1.56
CA ASN A 7 56.72 7.89 -0.37
C ASN A 7 55.55 8.85 -0.62
N PHE A 8 55.77 9.92 -1.38
CA PHE A 8 54.70 10.86 -1.72
C PHE A 8 53.65 10.24 -2.65
N PHE A 9 54.09 9.42 -3.61
CA PHE A 9 53.19 8.66 -4.49
C PHE A 9 52.36 7.64 -3.72
N PHE A 10 52.97 6.92 -2.77
CA PHE A 10 52.26 5.98 -1.89
C PHE A 10 51.22 6.69 -1.02
N ILE A 11 51.55 7.84 -0.43
CA ILE A 11 50.62 8.64 0.38
C ILE A 11 49.45 9.15 -0.49
N PHE A 12 49.72 9.58 -1.71
CA PHE A 12 48.68 10.05 -2.64
C PHE A 12 47.73 8.93 -3.07
N VAL A 13 48.26 7.73 -3.34
CA VAL A 13 47.43 6.53 -3.62
C VAL A 13 46.61 6.12 -2.41
N LEU A 14 47.18 6.20 -1.19
CA LEU A 14 46.45 5.92 0.06
C LEU A 14 45.29 6.91 0.28
N LEU A 15 45.52 8.19 0.03
CA LEU A 15 44.48 9.23 0.15
C LEU A 15 43.37 9.07 -0.90
N PHE A 16 43.71 8.62 -2.12
CA PHE A 16 42.73 8.35 -3.18
C PHE A 16 41.85 7.12 -2.90
N THR A 17 42.38 6.06 -2.28
CA THR A 17 41.58 4.88 -1.88
C THR A 17 40.69 5.16 -0.67
N LEU A 18 41.10 6.07 0.22
CA LEU A 18 40.28 6.52 1.36
C LEU A 18 39.03 7.31 0.92
N GLN A 19 39.08 8.03 -0.20
CA GLN A 19 37.91 8.75 -0.74
C GLN A 19 36.83 7.82 -1.33
N HIS A 20 37.18 6.59 -1.69
CA HIS A 20 36.22 5.60 -2.22
C HIS A 20 35.49 4.81 -1.12
N ALA A 21 35.82 5.05 0.16
CA ALA A 21 35.17 4.38 1.29
C ALA A 21 33.91 5.11 1.80
N PHE A 22 33.55 6.27 1.22
CA PHE A 22 32.29 6.95 1.54
C PHE A 22 31.21 6.66 0.49
N GLU A 23 30.96 5.37 0.28
CA GLU A 23 29.71 4.96 -0.32
C GLU A 23 28.63 5.13 0.75
N SER A 24 27.77 6.14 0.59
CA SER A 24 26.58 6.32 1.42
C SER A 24 25.68 5.10 1.24
N LYS A 25 25.93 4.06 2.03
CA LYS A 25 24.98 2.99 2.27
C LYS A 25 23.89 3.53 3.18
N THR A 26 23.04 4.41 2.66
CA THR A 26 21.63 4.43 3.08
C THR A 26 20.98 3.19 2.48
N ILE A 27 21.43 2.00 2.90
CA ILE A 27 20.54 0.85 2.92
C ILE A 27 19.45 1.30 3.87
N LEU A 28 18.24 1.54 3.35
CA LEU A 28 17.04 1.80 4.15
C LEU A 28 16.93 0.65 5.14
N LYS A 29 17.45 0.87 6.35
CA LYS A 29 17.54 -0.12 7.42
C LYS A 29 16.50 0.21 8.47
N GLU A 30 15.30 0.57 8.03
CA GLU A 30 14.14 0.55 8.91
C GLU A 30 13.64 -0.90 8.97
N ASP A 31 14.20 -1.70 9.89
CA ASP A 31 13.65 -3.04 10.23
C ASP A 31 12.23 -2.91 10.83
N ARG A 32 11.80 -1.68 11.16
CA ARG A 32 10.50 -1.36 11.76
C ARG A 32 9.90 -0.12 11.09
N PRO A 33 8.57 -0.04 10.94
CA PRO A 33 7.93 1.15 10.38
C PRO A 33 8.09 2.36 11.32
N CYS A 34 8.36 3.53 10.75
CA CYS A 34 8.39 4.81 11.47
C CYS A 34 6.99 5.25 11.94
N LYS A 35 5.94 4.88 11.19
CA LYS A 35 4.54 5.12 11.57
C LYS A 35 3.68 3.93 11.20
N ARG A 36 2.78 3.54 12.09
CA ARG A 36 1.85 2.42 11.90
C ARG A 36 0.47 2.78 12.40
N PHE A 37 -0.54 2.44 11.61
CA PHE A 37 -1.95 2.54 12.01
C PHE A 37 -2.75 1.38 11.42
N VAL A 38 -3.75 0.93 12.15
CA VAL A 38 -4.67 -0.12 11.73
C VAL A 38 -6.03 0.51 11.49
N LEU A 39 -6.55 0.31 10.29
CA LEU A 39 -7.82 0.85 9.83
C LEU A 39 -8.68 -0.28 9.26
N PHE A 40 -9.97 -0.03 9.15
CA PHE A 40 -10.93 -0.97 8.58
C PHE A 40 -11.67 -0.30 7.44
N LEU A 41 -11.60 -0.89 6.24
CA LEU A 41 -12.35 -0.46 5.06
C LEU A 41 -13.68 -1.21 5.02
N HIS A 42 -14.76 -0.49 4.70
CA HIS A 42 -16.09 -1.05 4.57
C HIS A 42 -16.59 -0.81 3.14
N ASP A 43 -16.64 -1.86 2.34
CA ASP A 43 -17.14 -1.81 0.96
C ASP A 43 -18.56 -2.37 0.92
N LYS A 44 -19.52 -1.60 0.41
CA LYS A 44 -20.89 -2.04 0.12
C LYS A 44 -21.18 -1.83 -1.36
N LEU A 45 -21.18 -2.90 -2.13
CA LEU A 45 -21.41 -2.86 -3.56
C LEU A 45 -22.90 -2.61 -3.88
N PHE A 46 -23.16 -1.65 -4.77
CA PHE A 46 -24.50 -1.35 -5.25
C PHE A 46 -25.12 -2.54 -5.99
N ASN A 47 -26.27 -2.99 -5.50
CA ASN A 47 -26.97 -4.16 -6.04
C ASN A 47 -28.06 -3.82 -7.08
N GLY A 48 -28.21 -2.54 -7.43
CA GLY A 48 -29.24 -2.06 -8.36
C GLY A 48 -30.45 -1.40 -7.68
N ALA A 49 -30.61 -1.54 -6.36
CA ALA A 49 -31.74 -1.01 -5.61
C ALA A 49 -31.35 -0.20 -4.35
N ASP A 50 -30.14 -0.37 -3.81
CA ASP A 50 -29.72 0.15 -2.51
C ASP A 50 -28.79 1.37 -2.57
N ALA A 51 -29.08 2.33 -3.45
CA ALA A 51 -28.20 3.46 -3.75
C ALA A 51 -27.86 4.35 -2.52
N ALA A 52 -28.73 4.37 -1.51
CA ALA A 52 -28.48 5.13 -0.28
C ALA A 52 -27.49 4.45 0.69
N ASN A 53 -27.27 3.14 0.55
CA ASN A 53 -26.42 2.35 1.44
C ASN A 53 -25.12 1.90 0.74
N ALA A 54 -25.14 1.78 -0.59
CA ALA A 54 -23.97 1.41 -1.37
C ALA A 54 -22.87 2.48 -1.30
N THR A 55 -21.64 2.02 -1.11
CA THR A 55 -20.42 2.85 -1.07
C THR A 55 -19.54 2.63 -2.30
N SER A 56 -19.81 1.56 -3.06
CA SER A 56 -19.16 1.27 -4.33
C SER A 56 -20.15 0.84 -5.42
N ALA A 57 -19.72 0.94 -6.69
CA ALA A 57 -20.53 0.54 -7.83
C ALA A 57 -19.67 0.06 -9.00
N ALA A 58 -20.15 -0.96 -9.70
CA ALA A 58 -19.56 -1.39 -10.96
C ALA A 58 -19.86 -0.34 -12.06
N VAL A 59 -18.82 0.21 -12.67
CA VAL A 59 -18.92 1.18 -13.78
C VAL A 59 -18.79 0.52 -15.16
N THR A 60 -18.32 -0.72 -15.19
CA THR A 60 -18.33 -1.57 -16.37
C THR A 60 -18.94 -2.94 -16.05
N LYS A 61 -19.45 -3.61 -17.06
CA LYS A 61 -19.82 -5.03 -16.97
C LYS A 61 -18.59 -5.91 -17.20
N LYS A 62 -18.62 -7.15 -16.71
CA LYS A 62 -17.63 -8.15 -17.10
C LYS A 62 -17.69 -8.39 -18.61
N ILE A 63 -16.57 -8.81 -19.19
CA ILE A 63 -16.51 -9.20 -20.60
C ILE A 63 -16.76 -10.71 -20.68
N ASP A 64 -17.96 -11.10 -21.11
CA ASP A 64 -18.43 -12.50 -21.08
C ASP A 64 -17.57 -13.49 -21.89
N ARG A 65 -16.79 -12.99 -22.87
CA ARG A 65 -15.89 -13.82 -23.70
C ARG A 65 -14.70 -14.40 -22.94
N PHE A 66 -14.43 -13.94 -21.72
CA PHE A 66 -13.31 -14.40 -20.90
C PHE A 66 -13.75 -15.34 -19.76
N GLY A 67 -14.92 -15.98 -19.88
CA GLY A 67 -15.41 -17.00 -18.94
C GLY A 67 -16.11 -16.43 -17.71
N ASP A 68 -16.11 -17.21 -16.63
CA ASP A 68 -16.81 -16.87 -15.38
C ASP A 68 -16.02 -15.94 -14.45
N PHE A 69 -14.93 -15.37 -14.95
CA PHE A 69 -14.15 -14.36 -14.25
C PHE A 69 -14.77 -12.96 -14.42
N PHE A 70 -14.55 -12.07 -13.45
CA PHE A 70 -14.94 -10.66 -13.54
C PHE A 70 -13.99 -9.83 -14.44
N PHE A 71 -13.43 -10.43 -15.50
CA PHE A 71 -12.47 -9.76 -16.37
C PHE A 71 -13.07 -8.51 -17.03
N GLY A 72 -12.34 -7.39 -16.96
CA GLY A 72 -12.79 -6.10 -17.48
C GLY A 72 -13.87 -5.39 -16.66
N LYS A 73 -14.37 -6.01 -15.58
CA LYS A 73 -15.25 -5.35 -14.61
C LYS A 73 -14.43 -4.36 -13.78
N MET A 74 -14.87 -3.11 -13.73
CA MET A 74 -14.29 -2.05 -12.94
C MET A 74 -15.30 -1.61 -11.90
N VAL A 75 -14.85 -1.47 -10.66
CA VAL A 75 -15.64 -0.96 -9.53
C VAL A 75 -14.98 0.33 -9.06
N VAL A 76 -15.79 1.36 -8.83
CA VAL A 76 -15.37 2.59 -8.18
C VAL A 76 -15.97 2.63 -6.79
N LEU A 77 -15.23 3.16 -5.82
CA LEU A 77 -15.60 3.14 -4.41
C LEU A 77 -15.37 4.50 -3.75
N ASN A 78 -16.18 4.79 -2.74
CA ASN A 78 -16.02 5.88 -1.78
C ASN A 78 -16.42 5.33 -0.40
N ASP A 79 -15.55 4.48 0.12
CA ASP A 79 -15.83 3.67 1.29
C ASP A 79 -15.45 4.37 2.59
N PRO A 80 -16.26 4.25 3.65
CA PRO A 80 -15.88 4.71 4.96
C PRO A 80 -14.75 3.85 5.52
N VAL A 81 -13.87 4.51 6.29
CA VAL A 81 -12.73 3.88 6.96
C VAL A 81 -12.82 4.16 8.46
N THR A 82 -12.69 3.11 9.29
CA THR A 82 -12.83 3.21 10.75
C THR A 82 -11.63 2.64 11.51
N ARG A 83 -11.56 2.88 12.83
CA ARG A 83 -10.50 2.37 13.73
C ARG A 83 -10.89 1.10 14.50
N GLY A 84 -12.14 0.63 14.40
CA GLY A 84 -12.70 -0.47 15.22
C GLY A 84 -13.06 -1.72 14.39
N ARG A 85 -13.07 -2.89 15.04
CA ARG A 85 -13.42 -4.19 14.40
C ARG A 85 -14.91 -4.48 14.46
N VAL A 86 -15.41 -5.17 13.44
CA VAL A 86 -16.67 -5.94 13.47
C VAL A 86 -16.40 -7.28 12.74
N LEU A 87 -16.40 -8.38 13.52
CA LEU A 87 -15.92 -9.72 13.17
C LEU A 87 -16.85 -10.50 12.21
N TYR A 88 -16.36 -11.44 11.36
CA TYR A 88 -16.90 -12.79 10.99
C TYR A 88 -16.40 -13.37 9.63
N LEU A 89 -16.44 -14.70 9.44
CA LEU A 89 -15.56 -15.56 8.60
C LEU A 89 -15.68 -15.56 7.04
N GLY A 90 -14.51 -15.63 6.39
CA GLY A 90 -14.02 -16.61 5.36
C GLY A 90 -14.74 -16.87 4.00
N LEU A 91 -14.09 -16.53 2.88
CA LEU A 91 -14.46 -16.93 1.50
C LEU A 91 -13.26 -17.57 0.77
N GLU A 92 -13.54 -18.57 -0.06
CA GLU A 92 -12.64 -19.09 -1.09
C GLU A 92 -13.22 -18.68 -2.43
N ASP A 93 -12.48 -17.90 -3.23
CA ASP A 93 -12.67 -17.80 -4.69
C ASP A 93 -11.44 -17.16 -5.36
N PHE A 94 -11.06 -17.69 -6.53
CA PHE A 94 -9.85 -17.30 -7.28
C PHE A 94 -10.12 -16.11 -8.21
N LEU A 95 -9.92 -14.90 -7.71
CA LEU A 95 -9.99 -13.67 -8.49
C LEU A 95 -8.71 -12.86 -8.31
N GLN A 96 -8.17 -12.34 -9.42
CA GLN A 96 -7.09 -11.36 -9.42
C GLN A 96 -7.64 -10.04 -9.95
N CYS A 97 -7.39 -8.94 -9.24
CA CYS A 97 -7.71 -7.60 -9.71
C CYS A 97 -6.52 -6.64 -9.48
N VAL A 98 -6.59 -5.46 -10.09
CA VAL A 98 -5.63 -4.38 -9.83
C VAL A 98 -6.38 -3.32 -9.02
N VAL A 99 -5.81 -2.94 -7.88
CA VAL A 99 -6.38 -1.94 -7.00
C VAL A 99 -5.55 -0.66 -7.04
N GLY A 100 -6.25 0.47 -7.00
CA GLY A 100 -5.66 1.80 -6.87
C GLY A 100 -6.66 2.69 -6.14
N PHE A 101 -6.32 3.15 -4.95
CA PHE A 101 -7.20 3.99 -4.14
C PHE A 101 -6.39 4.92 -3.24
N SER A 102 -7.06 5.94 -2.73
CA SER A 102 -6.49 6.91 -1.80
C SER A 102 -7.25 6.86 -0.48
N LEU A 103 -6.53 6.69 0.63
CA LEU A 103 -7.09 6.94 1.95
C LEU A 103 -7.03 8.44 2.21
N VAL A 104 -8.20 9.05 2.41
CA VAL A 104 -8.34 10.49 2.65
C VAL A 104 -8.59 10.72 4.13
N PHE A 105 -7.63 11.34 4.80
CA PHE A 105 -7.72 11.71 6.21
C PHE A 105 -8.16 13.16 6.31
N ASN A 106 -9.25 13.39 7.03
CA ASN A 106 -9.75 14.73 7.35
C ASN A 106 -10.33 14.75 8.77
N SER A 107 -9.55 14.25 9.72
CA SER A 107 -9.90 14.29 11.14
C SER A 107 -9.13 15.41 11.85
N THR A 108 -9.40 15.61 13.13
CA THR A 108 -8.61 16.50 13.99
C THR A 108 -7.18 16.03 14.22
N GLU A 109 -6.92 14.72 14.05
CA GLU A 109 -5.62 14.10 14.32
C GLU A 109 -4.76 13.98 13.06
N HIS A 110 -5.38 13.68 11.91
CA HIS A 110 -4.69 13.49 10.64
C HIS A 110 -5.43 14.18 9.49
N ARG A 111 -4.69 14.95 8.69
CA ARG A 111 -5.18 15.66 7.50
C ARG A 111 -4.22 15.43 6.34
N GLY A 112 -4.69 14.76 5.29
CA GLY A 112 -3.84 14.40 4.15
C GLY A 112 -4.32 13.15 3.44
N THR A 113 -3.47 12.59 2.58
CA THR A 113 -3.81 11.37 1.85
C THR A 113 -2.67 10.36 1.84
N LEU A 114 -3.03 9.08 1.73
CA LEU A 114 -2.12 7.99 1.36
C LEU A 114 -2.62 7.38 0.06
N ASN A 115 -1.75 7.27 -0.93
CA ASN A 115 -2.06 6.67 -2.22
C ASN A 115 -1.52 5.25 -2.24
N ILE A 116 -2.39 4.29 -2.57
CA ILE A 116 -2.11 2.86 -2.50
C ILE A 116 -2.40 2.23 -3.86
N MET A 117 -1.50 1.36 -4.32
CA MET A 117 -1.67 0.63 -5.58
C MET A 117 -1.05 -0.77 -5.48
N GLY A 118 -1.65 -1.74 -6.17
CA GLY A 118 -1.07 -3.07 -6.29
C GLY A 118 -1.98 -4.05 -7.04
N ALA A 119 -1.46 -5.26 -7.26
CA ALA A 119 -2.28 -6.40 -7.68
C ALA A 119 -2.85 -7.06 -6.42
N ASP A 120 -4.16 -7.30 -6.43
CA ASP A 120 -4.89 -8.01 -5.40
C ASP A 120 -5.19 -9.43 -5.89
N ILE A 121 -4.57 -10.40 -5.24
CA ILE A 121 -4.89 -11.81 -5.40
C ILE A 121 -5.87 -12.14 -4.28
N ILE A 122 -7.18 -12.12 -4.59
CA ILE A 122 -8.26 -12.17 -3.59
C ILE A 122 -8.26 -13.52 -2.84
N ALA A 123 -7.77 -14.58 -3.49
CA ALA A 123 -7.61 -15.90 -2.88
C ALA A 123 -6.57 -15.93 -1.74
N ASP A 124 -5.67 -14.95 -1.67
CA ASP A 124 -4.69 -14.87 -0.60
C ASP A 124 -5.31 -14.28 0.66
N LYS A 125 -5.09 -14.99 1.78
CA LYS A 125 -5.56 -14.55 3.12
C LYS A 125 -4.96 -13.21 3.55
N VAL A 126 -3.73 -12.95 3.13
CA VAL A 126 -2.96 -11.76 3.46
C VAL A 126 -2.44 -11.16 2.16
N ARG A 127 -2.81 -9.91 1.91
CA ARG A 127 -2.50 -9.20 0.68
C ARG A 127 -1.62 -8.00 0.97
N PHE A 128 -0.69 -7.71 0.07
CA PHE A 128 0.28 -6.64 0.25
C PHE A 128 0.14 -5.62 -0.87
N PHE A 129 -0.08 -4.36 -0.49
CA PHE A 129 -0.12 -3.23 -1.42
C PHE A 129 0.98 -2.22 -1.08
N SER A 130 1.44 -1.48 -2.09
CA SER A 130 2.42 -0.42 -1.88
C SER A 130 1.73 0.89 -1.53
N VAL A 131 2.23 1.59 -0.52
CA VAL A 131 1.97 3.02 -0.34
C VAL A 131 2.93 3.76 -1.25
N VAL A 132 2.41 4.28 -2.36
CA VAL A 132 3.21 4.90 -3.43
C VAL A 132 3.46 6.40 -3.20
N GLY A 133 2.80 7.00 -2.21
CA GLY A 133 3.00 8.39 -1.84
C GLY A 133 1.91 8.89 -0.90
N GLY A 134 2.05 10.13 -0.44
CA GLY A 134 1.03 10.81 0.35
C GLY A 134 1.11 12.32 0.27
N THR A 135 0.10 12.98 0.83
CA THR A 135 -0.03 14.45 0.91
C THR A 135 -0.40 14.90 2.32
N GLY A 136 -0.26 16.18 2.62
CA GLY A 136 -0.57 16.73 3.95
C GLY A 136 0.35 16.15 5.02
N ASP A 137 -0.22 15.65 6.12
CA ASP A 137 0.50 15.00 7.22
C ASP A 137 1.27 13.73 6.80
N PHE A 138 1.06 13.25 5.58
CA PHE A 138 1.72 12.09 5.00
C PHE A 138 2.56 12.44 3.76
N PHE A 139 2.96 13.70 3.63
CA PHE A 139 3.74 14.18 2.49
C PHE A 139 4.99 13.33 2.25
N MET A 140 5.17 12.88 0.99
CA MET A 140 6.31 12.08 0.52
C MET A 140 6.48 10.69 1.18
N THR A 141 5.55 10.24 2.02
CA THR A 141 5.71 8.95 2.70
C THR A 141 5.72 7.76 1.73
N ARG A 142 6.47 6.71 2.09
CA ARG A 142 6.45 5.39 1.42
C ARG A 142 6.29 4.28 2.44
N GLY A 143 5.72 3.16 1.99
CA GLY A 143 5.48 2.01 2.85
C GLY A 143 4.67 0.91 2.20
N ILE A 144 4.06 0.08 3.04
CA ILE A 144 3.19 -1.02 2.63
C ILE A 144 1.87 -0.98 3.40
N VAL A 145 0.84 -1.55 2.80
CA VAL A 145 -0.41 -1.89 3.46
C VAL A 145 -0.58 -3.39 3.41
N VAL A 146 -0.76 -3.99 4.58
CA VAL A 146 -1.13 -5.40 4.70
C VAL A 146 -2.64 -5.46 4.87
N VAL A 147 -3.33 -6.09 3.93
CA VAL A 147 -4.78 -6.23 3.95
C VAL A 147 -5.17 -7.67 4.26
N GLU A 148 -6.04 -7.81 5.25
CA GLU A 148 -6.64 -9.08 5.65
C GLU A 148 -8.16 -8.93 5.52
N LEU A 149 -8.81 -9.97 4.99
CA LEU A 149 -10.27 -10.05 5.02
C LEU A 149 -10.70 -10.27 6.48
N ASP A 150 -11.41 -9.31 7.06
CA ASP A 150 -11.94 -9.41 8.43
C ASP A 150 -13.33 -10.04 8.40
N SER A 151 -14.21 -9.56 7.50
CA SER A 151 -15.51 -10.16 7.20
C SER A 151 -16.06 -9.81 5.83
N PHE A 152 -17.10 -10.52 5.39
CA PHE A 152 -17.87 -10.19 4.18
C PHE A 152 -19.28 -10.79 4.28
N GLU A 153 -20.19 -10.29 3.46
CA GLU A 153 -21.53 -10.84 3.25
C GLU A 153 -21.74 -11.06 1.75
N GLY A 154 -21.59 -12.31 1.29
CA GLY A 154 -21.68 -12.66 -0.13
C GLY A 154 -20.68 -11.88 -0.99
N LEU A 155 -21.16 -11.29 -2.10
CA LEU A 155 -20.38 -10.37 -2.94
C LEU A 155 -20.83 -8.90 -2.75
N ASP A 156 -21.64 -8.64 -1.73
CA ASP A 156 -22.32 -7.36 -1.56
C ASP A 156 -21.64 -6.48 -0.52
N TYR A 157 -20.97 -7.07 0.47
CA TYR A 157 -20.29 -6.33 1.52
C TYR A 157 -18.94 -6.96 1.86
N PHE A 158 -17.89 -6.15 1.96
CA PHE A 158 -16.57 -6.58 2.40
C PHE A 158 -16.06 -5.66 3.52
N HIS A 159 -15.46 -6.26 4.52
CA HIS A 159 -14.84 -5.60 5.66
C HIS A 159 -13.36 -6.01 5.72
N LEU A 160 -12.49 -5.06 5.41
CA LEU A 160 -11.06 -5.33 5.23
C LEU A 160 -10.25 -4.62 6.30
N LYS A 161 -9.44 -5.39 7.03
CA LYS A 161 -8.46 -4.86 7.96
C LYS A 161 -7.22 -4.43 7.18
N MET A 162 -6.84 -3.17 7.31
CA MET A 162 -5.64 -2.57 6.73
C MET A 162 -4.63 -2.25 7.83
N ASP A 163 -3.51 -2.98 7.85
CA ASP A 163 -2.35 -2.70 8.70
C ASP A 163 -1.33 -1.91 7.88
N ILE A 164 -1.34 -0.58 8.05
CA ILE A 164 -0.55 0.36 7.26
C ILE A 164 0.77 0.61 7.98
N LYS A 165 1.87 0.39 7.27
CA LYS A 165 3.25 0.49 7.78
C LYS A 165 4.03 1.43 6.88
N LEU A 166 4.33 2.62 7.38
CA LEU A 166 5.14 3.61 6.69
C LEU A 166 6.61 3.43 7.12
N TYR A 167 7.50 3.36 6.14
CA TYR A 167 8.93 3.14 6.34
C TYR A 167 9.76 4.38 6.00
N GLU A 168 9.19 5.32 5.24
CA GLU A 168 9.76 6.65 5.04
C GLU A 168 8.74 7.69 5.50
N CYS A 169 9.11 8.50 6.48
CA CYS A 169 8.27 9.51 7.12
C CYS A 169 9.03 10.85 7.16
N TYR A 170 8.30 11.97 7.13
CA TYR A 170 8.85 13.33 7.10
C TYR A 170 8.18 14.23 8.14
#